data_AF-A0A924YMG5-F1
#
_entry.id   AF-A0A924YMG5-F1
#
_cell.length_a   1.000
_cell.length_b   1.000
_cell.length_c   1.000
_cell.angle_alpha   90.00
_cell.angle_beta   90.00
_cell.angle_gamma   90.00
#
_symmetry.space_group_name_H-M   'P 1'
#
loop_
_entity.id
_entity.type
_entity.pdbx_description
1 polymer ?
#
loop_
_entity_poly.entity_id
_entity_poly.type
_entity_poly.pdbx_seq_one_letter_code
_entity_poly.pdbx_strand_id
1 'polypeptide(L)'
;MSAIDRRDFLKDLGGSIVTGAAAWQALQAIVPARAEDAQVTPGIVQYRPEMEEVVRWIEKTPRERILEEAVDRLKKGLPYRQLVGGVFLAGIRNIKPRPVGFKFHAVMAISAAHQLSLDAPQADRLLPFFWALDTFKSSQAQDVKEGDWTLAPVKESAIPSPSQARQRFVEAMDRWDDEAADIAVAGLCRSAGAAEVMELLWTYGIRDQQNIGHKAIFTAHSFRTLELIGWEHAEPVLRSLVFGLLNGGKSDSAAPFDHNKTLIGQVRPDWAVGKPDPSATTALLQTLRQANTKDAAAAVVEQLNKGVSASSLWDAILLAGSELLMRKAAIVTLHATTACNSLFYTFRQSGSDATRLLSLLQAASWVTMFRDGARSR
;
A
#
# COMPACT_ATOMS: atom_id res chain seq x y z
N MET A 1 26.19 -13.25 30.87
CA MET A 1 25.88 -12.55 29.60
C MET A 1 25.86 -11.07 29.91
N SER A 2 26.93 -10.35 29.58
CA SER A 2 27.09 -8.94 29.96
C SER A 2 26.16 -8.05 29.15
N ALA A 3 25.51 -7.12 29.84
CA ALA A 3 24.76 -6.04 29.24
C ALA A 3 25.75 -5.08 28.57
N ILE A 4 25.53 -4.78 27.29
CA ILE A 4 26.29 -3.76 26.57
C ILE A 4 25.76 -2.40 27.03
N ASP A 5 26.63 -1.60 27.64
CA ASP A 5 26.33 -0.24 28.11
C ASP A 5 26.25 0.72 26.91
N ARG A 6 25.18 1.52 26.85
CA ARG A 6 24.93 2.54 25.81
C ARG A 6 26.01 3.63 25.75
N ARG A 7 26.86 3.73 26.77
CA ARG A 7 27.95 4.73 26.84
C ARG A 7 29.23 4.35 26.09
N ASP A 8 29.44 3.08 25.79
CA ASP A 8 30.66 2.64 25.09
C ASP A 8 30.53 2.72 23.56
N PHE A 9 29.31 2.68 23.02
CA PHE A 9 29.05 2.87 21.59
C PHE A 9 29.32 4.32 21.11
N LEU A 10 29.22 5.31 22.00
CA LEU A 10 29.39 6.72 21.66
C LEU A 10 30.83 7.24 21.78
N LYS A 11 31.79 6.38 22.16
CA LYS A 11 33.21 6.76 22.30
C LYS A 11 34.05 6.55 21.04
N ASP A 12 33.58 5.78 20.06
CA ASP A 12 34.34 5.46 18.83
C ASP A 12 34.17 6.46 17.67
N LEU A 13 33.55 7.61 17.91
CA LEU A 13 33.36 8.66 16.89
C LEU A 13 33.93 10.03 17.27
N GLY A 14 34.88 10.06 18.21
CA GLY A 14 35.48 11.30 18.72
C GLY A 14 36.96 11.46 18.37
N GLY A 15 37.25 12.05 17.22
CA GLY A 15 38.58 12.58 16.89
C GLY A 15 38.71 12.89 15.40
N SER A 16 38.47 14.13 14.95
CA SER A 16 39.54 15.14 14.89
C SER A 16 38.93 16.52 14.65
N ILE A 17 39.25 17.49 15.51
CA ILE A 17 39.01 18.91 15.27
C ILE A 17 40.16 19.41 14.39
N VAL A 18 39.86 19.93 13.20
CA VAL A 18 40.79 20.77 12.42
C VAL A 18 40.20 22.17 12.33
N THR A 19 40.80 23.09 13.08
CA THR A 19 40.54 24.53 13.03
C THR A 19 41.29 25.18 11.86
N GLY A 20 40.64 26.12 11.18
CA GLY A 20 41.29 27.27 10.53
C GLY A 20 41.71 27.10 9.07
N ALA A 21 41.18 27.98 8.21
CA ALA A 21 41.52 28.26 6.81
C ALA A 21 41.34 27.14 5.75
N ALA A 22 41.53 25.86 6.07
CA ALA A 22 41.34 24.76 5.11
C ALA A 22 39.85 24.43 4.82
N ALA A 23 38.94 24.80 5.72
CA ALA A 23 37.49 24.57 5.57
C ALA A 23 36.85 25.44 4.47
N TRP A 24 37.44 26.58 4.12
CA TRP A 24 36.87 27.49 3.11
C TRP A 24 37.16 27.06 1.67
N GLN A 25 38.27 26.35 1.44
CA GLN A 25 38.59 25.76 0.13
C GLN A 25 37.87 24.42 -0.09
N ALA A 26 37.58 23.66 0.97
CA ALA A 26 36.74 22.45 0.89
C ALA A 26 35.25 22.76 0.61
N LEU A 27 34.77 23.96 1.00
CA LEU A 27 33.43 24.45 0.67
C LEU A 27 33.28 24.95 -0.78
N GLN A 28 34.38 25.20 -1.49
CA GLN A 28 34.38 25.55 -2.93
C GLN A 28 34.45 24.33 -3.86
N ALA A 29 34.68 23.13 -3.31
CA ALA A 29 34.65 21.86 -4.05
C ALA A 29 33.29 21.13 -3.96
N ILE A 30 32.26 21.79 -3.41
CA ILE A 30 30.87 21.37 -3.62
C ILE A 30 30.52 21.70 -5.07
N VAL A 31 30.57 20.65 -5.88
CA VAL A 31 30.09 20.57 -7.26
C VAL A 31 28.92 21.54 -7.46
N PRO A 32 29.03 22.55 -8.36
CA PRO A 32 27.84 23.25 -8.79
C PRO A 32 26.97 22.19 -9.44
N ALA A 33 25.80 21.92 -8.86
CA ALA A 33 24.76 21.10 -9.47
C ALA A 33 24.68 21.54 -10.93
N ARG A 34 25.04 20.64 -11.86
CA ARG A 34 25.11 21.01 -13.27
C ARG A 34 23.68 21.33 -13.68
N ALA A 35 23.50 22.32 -14.54
CA ALA A 35 22.20 22.62 -15.14
C ALA A 35 21.58 21.39 -15.87
N GLU A 36 22.40 20.36 -16.14
CA GLU A 36 22.00 19.05 -16.62
C GLU A 36 21.17 18.24 -15.60
N ASP A 37 21.44 18.36 -14.29
CA ASP A 37 20.64 17.72 -13.21
C ASP A 37 19.28 18.41 -12.98
N ALA A 38 19.07 19.55 -13.63
CA ALA A 38 17.83 20.32 -13.63
C ALA A 38 17.02 20.13 -14.93
N GLN A 39 17.54 19.40 -15.93
CA GLN A 39 16.75 19.10 -17.11
C GLN A 39 15.59 18.17 -16.76
N VAL A 40 14.38 18.65 -17.03
CA VAL A 40 13.15 17.88 -16.95
C VAL A 40 13.22 16.81 -18.04
N THR A 41 13.47 15.56 -17.67
CA THR A 41 13.44 14.44 -18.62
C THR A 41 12.02 14.31 -19.15
N PRO A 42 11.75 14.43 -20.48
CA PRO A 42 10.40 14.35 -21.04
C PRO A 42 9.69 13.02 -20.79
N GLY A 43 10.41 12.01 -20.27
CA GLY A 43 9.93 10.66 -20.00
C GLY A 43 9.40 10.39 -18.58
N ILE A 44 9.24 11.41 -17.71
CA ILE A 44 8.80 11.20 -16.31
C ILE A 44 7.54 12.00 -15.98
N VAL A 45 6.58 11.39 -15.28
CA VAL A 45 5.34 12.03 -14.83
C VAL A 45 5.62 13.26 -13.95
N GLN A 46 4.94 14.37 -14.24
CA GLN A 46 5.01 15.60 -13.44
C GLN A 46 3.78 15.71 -12.53
N TYR A 47 3.97 16.27 -11.33
CA TYR A 47 2.92 16.58 -10.39
C TYR A 47 2.54 18.06 -10.44
N ARG A 48 1.48 18.42 -9.71
CA ARG A 48 1.06 19.81 -9.55
C ARG A 48 2.19 20.60 -8.87
N PRO A 49 2.41 21.88 -9.20
CA PRO A 49 3.58 22.65 -8.77
C PRO A 49 3.86 22.57 -7.26
N GLU A 50 2.81 22.66 -6.44
CA GLU A 50 2.88 22.63 -4.98
C GLU A 50 3.45 21.31 -4.43
N MET A 51 3.24 20.19 -5.14
CA MET A 51 3.79 18.88 -4.76
C MET A 51 5.08 18.58 -5.49
N GLU A 52 5.24 19.06 -6.72
CA GLU A 52 6.44 18.83 -7.54
C GLU A 52 7.71 19.32 -6.84
N GLU A 53 7.67 20.50 -6.24
CA GLU A 53 8.83 21.06 -5.52
C GLU A 53 9.25 20.18 -4.33
N VAL A 54 8.27 19.67 -3.57
CA VAL A 54 8.51 18.81 -2.41
C VAL A 54 9.04 17.45 -2.85
N VAL A 55 8.43 16.86 -3.88
CA VAL A 55 8.85 15.58 -4.45
C VAL A 55 10.28 15.65 -4.97
N ARG A 56 10.61 16.67 -5.80
CA ARG A 56 11.97 16.84 -6.34
C ARG A 56 13.00 17.06 -5.25
N TRP A 57 12.65 17.81 -4.19
CA TRP A 57 13.52 17.96 -3.05
C TRP A 57 13.82 16.60 -2.39
N ILE A 58 12.80 15.78 -2.12
CA ILE A 58 12.97 14.44 -1.52
C ILE A 58 13.83 13.53 -2.42
N GLU A 59 13.60 13.57 -3.73
CA GLU A 59 14.35 12.79 -4.71
C GLU A 59 15.84 13.14 -4.73
N LYS A 60 16.16 14.44 -4.79
CA LYS A 60 17.53 14.94 -4.99
C LYS A 60 18.35 14.97 -3.70
N THR A 61 17.69 15.04 -2.56
CA THR A 61 18.39 15.11 -1.27
C THR A 61 19.05 13.77 -0.95
N PRO A 62 20.37 13.73 -0.67
CA PRO A 62 21.05 12.50 -0.26
C PRO A 62 20.45 11.91 1.01
N ARG A 63 20.50 10.58 1.14
CA ARG A 63 19.88 9.84 2.26
C ARG A 63 20.41 10.30 3.61
N GLU A 64 21.70 10.58 3.69
CA GLU A 64 22.39 11.03 4.89
C GLU A 64 21.97 12.43 5.37
N ARG A 65 21.34 13.24 4.51
CA ARG A 65 20.87 14.59 4.84
C ARG A 65 19.35 14.74 4.90
N ILE A 66 18.59 13.78 4.38
CA ILE A 66 17.13 13.93 4.19
C ILE A 66 16.38 14.25 5.49
N LEU A 67 16.81 13.66 6.62
CA LEU A 67 16.13 13.86 7.90
C LEU A 67 16.39 15.27 8.46
N GLU A 68 17.64 15.74 8.39
CA GLU A 68 18.02 17.09 8.82
C GLU A 68 17.29 18.15 7.96
N GLU A 69 17.29 17.96 6.64
CA GLU A 69 16.60 18.86 5.73
C GLU A 69 15.08 18.85 5.92
N ALA A 70 14.49 17.68 6.22
CA ALA A 70 13.07 17.57 6.53
C ALA A 70 12.71 18.36 7.80
N VAL A 71 13.51 18.23 8.86
CA VAL A 71 13.33 19.00 10.11
C VAL A 71 13.41 20.50 9.83
N ASP A 72 14.40 20.94 9.06
CA ASP A 72 14.58 22.36 8.74
C ASP A 72 13.42 22.91 7.91
N ARG A 73 12.91 22.15 6.94
CA ARG A 73 11.75 22.57 6.14
C ARG A 73 10.47 22.63 6.96
N LEU A 74 10.23 21.65 7.84
CA LEU A 74 9.09 21.68 8.76
C LEU A 74 9.15 22.91 9.68
N LYS A 75 10.33 23.23 10.24
CA LYS A 75 10.54 24.45 11.04
C LYS A 75 10.30 25.74 10.23
N LYS A 76 10.62 25.73 8.94
CA LYS A 76 10.37 26.85 8.00
C LYS A 76 8.93 26.89 7.46
N GLY A 77 8.05 26.02 7.94
CA GLY A 77 6.63 26.06 7.65
C GLY A 77 6.16 25.15 6.51
N LEU A 78 6.96 24.16 6.08
CA LEU A 78 6.46 23.11 5.18
C LEU A 78 5.27 22.39 5.85
N PRO A 79 4.08 22.40 5.25
CA PRO A 79 2.94 21.69 5.80
C PRO A 79 3.22 20.19 5.89
N TYR A 80 2.92 19.59 7.03
CA TYR A 80 3.09 18.15 7.24
C TYR A 80 2.39 17.31 6.17
N ARG A 81 1.17 17.68 5.75
CA ARG A 81 0.45 17.00 4.65
C ARG A 81 1.24 17.00 3.34
N GLN A 82 1.93 18.10 3.02
CA GLN A 82 2.79 18.17 1.84
C GLN A 82 4.04 17.30 2.00
N LEU A 83 4.63 17.21 3.19
CA LEU A 83 5.71 16.25 3.44
C LEU A 83 5.24 14.82 3.21
N VAL A 84 4.10 14.42 3.81
CA VAL A 84 3.52 13.07 3.63
C VAL A 84 3.23 12.77 2.16
N GLY A 85 2.54 13.69 1.48
CA GLY A 85 2.26 13.56 0.06
C GLY A 85 3.53 13.51 -0.79
N GLY A 86 4.57 14.25 -0.40
CA GLY A 86 5.84 14.30 -1.10
C GLY A 86 6.55 12.96 -1.06
N VAL A 87 6.62 12.30 0.11
CA VAL A 87 7.24 10.96 0.22
C VAL A 87 6.46 9.95 -0.60
N PHE A 88 5.13 9.97 -0.49
CA PHE A 88 4.26 9.05 -1.21
C PHE A 88 4.41 9.21 -2.72
N LEU A 89 4.29 10.43 -3.25
CA LEU A 89 4.38 10.72 -4.67
C LEU A 89 5.80 10.51 -5.21
N ALA A 90 6.84 10.81 -4.45
CA ALA A 90 8.20 10.43 -4.82
C ALA A 90 8.34 8.90 -4.97
N GLY A 91 7.74 8.12 -4.08
CA GLY A 91 7.69 6.66 -4.22
C GLY A 91 6.88 6.20 -5.44
N ILE A 92 5.72 6.81 -5.70
CA ILE A 92 4.89 6.52 -6.88
C ILE A 92 5.64 6.78 -8.19
N ARG A 93 6.44 7.85 -8.25
CA ARG A 93 7.24 8.19 -9.45
C ARG A 93 8.44 7.28 -9.65
N ASN A 94 9.17 6.94 -8.58
CA ASN A 94 10.55 6.43 -8.68
C ASN A 94 10.74 4.99 -8.23
N ILE A 95 9.68 4.28 -7.85
CA ILE A 95 9.80 2.89 -7.40
C ILE A 95 8.85 2.03 -8.22
N LYS A 96 9.40 1.02 -8.89
CA LYS A 96 8.61 0.08 -9.69
C LYS A 96 7.56 -0.61 -8.80
N PRO A 97 6.26 -0.54 -9.12
CA PRO A 97 5.20 -1.16 -8.33
C PRO A 97 5.14 -2.70 -8.45
N ARG A 98 6.15 -3.30 -9.08
CA ARG A 98 6.20 -4.73 -9.40
C ARG A 98 7.62 -5.30 -9.17
N PRO A 99 7.77 -6.38 -8.39
CA PRO A 99 6.70 -7.04 -7.63
C PRO A 99 6.12 -6.15 -6.52
N VAL A 100 4.82 -6.24 -6.24
CA VAL A 100 4.21 -5.50 -5.13
C VAL A 100 4.78 -6.04 -3.83
N GLY A 101 5.32 -5.16 -2.99
CA GLY A 101 6.09 -5.51 -1.79
C GLY A 101 7.57 -5.14 -1.92
N PHE A 102 8.44 -5.75 -1.11
CA PHE A 102 9.89 -5.49 -1.12
C PHE A 102 10.20 -3.98 -1.02
N LYS A 103 10.95 -3.40 -1.97
CA LYS A 103 11.23 -1.96 -2.02
C LYS A 103 9.97 -1.10 -2.10
N PHE A 104 8.88 -1.62 -2.65
CA PHE A 104 7.62 -0.90 -2.79
C PHE A 104 6.86 -0.70 -1.47
N HIS A 105 7.32 -1.30 -0.36
CA HIS A 105 6.83 -0.93 0.98
C HIS A 105 7.00 0.55 1.29
N ALA A 106 7.99 1.22 0.69
CA ALA A 106 8.18 2.67 0.79
C ALA A 106 6.92 3.47 0.37
N VAL A 107 6.09 2.92 -0.52
CA VAL A 107 4.82 3.52 -0.93
C VAL A 107 3.67 3.00 -0.07
N MET A 108 3.58 1.68 0.11
CA MET A 108 2.44 1.04 0.78
C MET A 108 2.31 1.41 2.27
N ALA A 109 3.43 1.72 2.94
CA ALA A 109 3.44 1.99 4.37
C ALA A 109 3.04 3.43 4.74
N ILE A 110 2.89 4.36 3.77
CA ILE A 110 2.77 5.79 4.07
C ILE A 110 1.54 6.10 4.95
N SER A 111 0.36 5.57 4.62
CA SER A 111 -0.82 5.82 5.46
C SER A 111 -0.72 5.16 6.84
N ALA A 112 0.05 4.07 6.98
CA ALA A 112 0.31 3.45 8.28
C ALA A 112 1.26 4.31 9.12
N ALA A 113 2.33 4.83 8.51
CA ALA A 113 3.22 5.81 9.15
C ALA A 113 2.44 7.07 9.57
N HIS A 114 1.47 7.51 8.75
CA HIS A 114 0.53 8.58 9.12
C HIS A 114 -0.25 8.24 10.40
N GLN A 115 -0.90 7.09 10.43
CA GLN A 115 -1.70 6.68 11.58
C GLN A 115 -0.84 6.55 12.85
N LEU A 116 0.31 5.89 12.76
CA LEU A 116 1.26 5.77 13.88
C LEU A 116 1.72 7.13 14.41
N SER A 117 1.86 8.12 13.53
CA SER A 117 2.23 9.48 13.93
C SER A 117 1.11 10.17 14.71
N LEU A 118 -0.15 9.94 14.35
CA LEU A 118 -1.30 10.46 15.09
C LEU A 118 -1.41 9.83 16.48
N ASP A 119 -1.15 8.52 16.57
CA ASP A 119 -1.26 7.74 17.80
C ASP A 119 -0.05 7.90 18.74
N ALA A 120 1.09 8.35 18.22
CA ALA A 120 2.32 8.54 18.99
C ALA A 120 2.24 9.75 19.95
N PRO A 121 3.00 9.72 21.07
CA PRO A 121 3.25 10.89 21.89
C PRO A 121 3.77 12.06 21.05
N GLN A 122 3.48 13.29 21.48
CA GLN A 122 3.84 14.50 20.73
C GLN A 122 5.34 14.57 20.35
N ALA A 123 6.21 14.17 21.27
CA ALA A 123 7.67 14.15 21.05
C ALA A 123 8.11 13.18 19.95
N ASP A 124 7.33 12.12 19.72
CA ASP A 124 7.66 11.01 18.81
C ASP A 124 6.86 11.06 17.50
N ARG A 125 5.94 12.02 17.37
CA ARG A 125 4.97 12.13 16.28
C ARG A 125 5.59 12.17 14.88
N LEU A 126 6.85 12.59 14.73
CA LEU A 126 7.53 12.62 13.43
C LEU A 126 8.37 11.36 13.15
N LEU A 127 8.65 10.53 14.15
CA LEU A 127 9.52 9.35 13.99
C LEU A 127 9.02 8.37 12.92
N PRO A 128 7.71 8.04 12.83
CA PRO A 128 7.24 7.16 11.76
C PRO A 128 7.47 7.73 10.35
N PHE A 129 7.41 9.05 10.18
CA PHE A 129 7.70 9.68 8.89
C PHE A 129 9.17 9.78 8.57
N PHE A 130 10.02 10.00 9.57
CA PHE A 130 11.47 9.94 9.36
C PHE A 130 11.90 8.54 8.95
N TRP A 131 11.30 7.50 9.55
CA TRP A 131 11.47 6.13 9.09
C TRP A 131 10.97 5.93 7.64
N ALA A 132 9.79 6.47 7.29
CA ALA A 132 9.25 6.36 5.94
C ALA A 132 10.13 7.07 4.88
N LEU A 133 10.65 8.26 5.20
CA LEU A 133 11.60 9.00 4.36
C LEU A 133 12.89 8.21 4.13
N ASP A 134 13.50 7.70 5.19
CA ASP A 134 14.72 6.89 5.10
C ASP A 134 14.49 5.60 4.29
N THR A 135 13.34 4.96 4.50
CA THR A 135 12.91 3.79 3.75
C THR A 135 12.74 4.11 2.27
N PHE A 136 12.11 5.24 1.93
CA PHE A 136 12.02 5.71 0.55
C PHE A 136 13.41 5.88 -0.08
N LYS A 137 14.36 6.54 0.58
CA LYS A 137 15.71 6.73 0.04
C LYS A 137 16.44 5.40 -0.19
N SER A 138 16.26 4.44 0.71
CA SER A 138 16.79 3.08 0.54
C SER A 138 16.18 2.38 -0.68
N SER A 139 14.86 2.45 -0.82
CA SER A 139 14.13 1.84 -1.93
C SER A 139 14.43 2.51 -3.27
N GLN A 140 14.57 3.84 -3.30
CA GLN A 140 14.98 4.59 -4.50
C GLN A 140 16.37 4.16 -4.95
N ALA A 141 17.35 4.10 -4.05
CA ALA A 141 18.70 3.65 -4.38
C ALA A 141 18.73 2.19 -4.88
N GLN A 142 17.85 1.34 -4.36
CA GLN A 142 17.70 -0.03 -4.86
C GLN A 142 17.06 -0.06 -6.25
N ASP A 143 16.05 0.78 -6.52
CA ASP A 143 15.41 0.86 -7.83
C ASP A 143 16.40 1.28 -8.93
N VAL A 144 17.24 2.29 -8.66
CA VAL A 144 18.33 2.71 -9.53
C VAL A 144 19.24 1.54 -9.93
N LYS A 145 19.59 0.68 -8.97
CA LYS A 145 20.42 -0.52 -9.24
C LYS A 145 19.73 -1.58 -10.07
N GLU A 146 18.39 -1.58 -10.09
CA GLU A 146 17.55 -2.57 -10.78
C GLU A 146 17.00 -2.05 -12.12
N GLY A 147 17.51 -0.92 -12.61
CA GLY A 147 17.16 -0.35 -13.92
C GLY A 147 16.50 1.03 -13.87
N ASP A 148 16.43 1.65 -12.68
CA ASP A 148 15.99 3.04 -12.48
C ASP A 148 14.61 3.31 -13.09
N TRP A 149 13.63 2.52 -12.67
CA TRP A 149 12.29 2.64 -13.20
C TRP A 149 11.66 3.97 -12.75
N THR A 150 11.00 4.64 -13.69
CA THR A 150 10.18 5.81 -13.40
C THR A 150 8.82 5.69 -14.06
N LEU A 151 7.79 6.25 -13.40
CA LEU A 151 6.45 6.32 -13.99
C LEU A 151 6.46 7.33 -15.13
N ALA A 152 6.33 6.84 -16.36
CA ALA A 152 6.25 7.68 -17.54
C ALA A 152 4.94 8.49 -17.61
N PRO A 153 4.92 9.64 -18.31
CA PRO A 153 3.68 10.33 -18.67
C PRO A 153 2.73 9.37 -19.39
N VAL A 154 1.42 9.55 -19.18
CA VAL A 154 0.43 8.78 -19.93
C VAL A 154 0.46 9.20 -21.40
N LYS A 155 0.25 8.24 -22.30
CA LYS A 155 0.10 8.51 -23.73
C LYS A 155 -1.26 9.18 -24.00
N GLU A 156 -1.28 10.52 -23.97
CA GLU A 156 -2.50 11.34 -24.10
C GLU A 156 -3.39 10.95 -25.29
N SER A 157 -2.81 10.66 -26.46
CA SER A 157 -3.55 10.29 -27.67
C SER A 157 -4.24 8.92 -27.60
N ALA A 158 -3.91 8.09 -26.61
CA ALA A 158 -4.49 6.76 -26.44
C ALA A 158 -5.57 6.71 -25.35
N ILE A 159 -5.78 7.80 -24.60
CA ILE A 159 -6.75 7.84 -23.51
C ILE A 159 -8.16 7.65 -24.09
N PRO A 160 -8.96 6.69 -23.58
CA PRO A 160 -10.30 6.45 -24.06
C PRO A 160 -11.21 7.65 -23.77
N SER A 161 -12.28 7.79 -24.56
CA SER A 161 -13.31 8.77 -24.25
C SER A 161 -13.97 8.48 -22.89
N PRO A 162 -14.55 9.49 -22.21
CA PRO A 162 -15.23 9.31 -20.92
C PRO A 162 -16.23 8.14 -20.91
N SER A 163 -17.00 7.97 -21.98
CA SER A 163 -18.01 6.90 -22.10
C SER A 163 -17.41 5.50 -22.28
N GLN A 164 -16.16 5.39 -22.72
CA GLN A 164 -15.47 4.12 -22.96
C GLN A 164 -14.50 3.75 -21.83
N ALA A 165 -14.06 4.72 -21.02
CA ALA A 165 -13.00 4.54 -20.03
C ALA A 165 -13.25 3.37 -19.07
N ARG A 166 -14.47 3.27 -18.51
CA ARG A 166 -14.87 2.19 -17.60
C ARG A 166 -14.78 0.81 -18.27
N GLN A 167 -15.37 0.67 -19.46
CA GLN A 167 -15.38 -0.60 -20.18
C GLN A 167 -13.96 -1.04 -20.54
N ARG A 168 -13.15 -0.14 -21.10
CA ARG A 168 -11.76 -0.40 -21.47
C ARG A 168 -10.91 -0.80 -20.27
N PHE A 169 -11.14 -0.17 -19.11
CA PHE A 169 -10.46 -0.50 -17.88
C PHE A 169 -10.76 -1.93 -17.44
N VAL A 170 -12.04 -2.32 -17.38
CA VAL A 170 -12.46 -3.68 -17.02
C VAL A 170 -11.88 -4.71 -17.99
N GLU A 171 -11.98 -4.47 -19.31
CA GLU A 171 -11.43 -5.37 -20.34
C GLU A 171 -9.92 -5.55 -20.22
N ALA A 172 -9.17 -4.49 -19.90
CA ALA A 172 -7.72 -4.56 -19.71
C ALA A 172 -7.37 -5.33 -18.43
N MET A 173 -8.04 -5.02 -17.32
CA MET A 173 -7.81 -5.67 -16.03
C MET A 173 -8.13 -7.18 -16.06
N ASP A 174 -9.18 -7.58 -16.77
CA ASP A 174 -9.57 -8.99 -16.92
C ASP A 174 -8.61 -9.78 -17.83
N ARG A 175 -8.04 -9.11 -18.85
CA ARG A 175 -7.03 -9.69 -19.74
C ARG A 175 -5.60 -9.64 -19.20
N TRP A 176 -5.41 -9.03 -18.02
CA TRP A 176 -4.09 -8.81 -17.43
C TRP A 176 -3.16 -7.96 -18.32
N ASP A 177 -3.73 -7.01 -19.05
CA ASP A 177 -3.03 -6.09 -19.95
C ASP A 177 -2.72 -4.79 -19.21
N ASP A 178 -1.47 -4.66 -18.75
CA ASP A 178 -1.03 -3.57 -17.89
C ASP A 178 -0.87 -2.25 -18.61
N GLU A 179 -0.38 -2.26 -19.85
CA GLU A 179 -0.30 -1.07 -20.68
C GLU A 179 -1.68 -0.52 -21.01
N ALA A 180 -2.63 -1.37 -21.41
CA ALA A 180 -4.00 -0.92 -21.67
C ALA A 180 -4.71 -0.45 -20.39
N ALA A 181 -4.45 -1.11 -19.25
CA ALA A 181 -5.06 -0.72 -17.99
C ALA A 181 -4.50 0.61 -17.45
N ASP A 182 -3.21 0.89 -17.63
CA ASP A 182 -2.59 2.18 -17.30
C ASP A 182 -3.25 3.35 -18.05
N ILE A 183 -3.45 3.18 -19.36
CA ILE A 183 -4.11 4.19 -20.20
C ILE A 183 -5.58 4.35 -19.81
N ALA A 184 -6.28 3.24 -19.60
CA ALA A 184 -7.71 3.26 -19.28
C ALA A 184 -7.98 3.84 -17.88
N VAL A 185 -7.14 3.57 -16.88
CA VAL A 185 -7.32 4.13 -15.54
C VAL A 185 -7.06 5.64 -15.51
N ALA A 186 -6.18 6.16 -16.36
CA ALA A 186 -6.01 7.60 -16.51
C ALA A 186 -7.30 8.25 -17.06
N GLY A 187 -7.89 7.69 -18.12
CA GLY A 187 -9.17 8.16 -18.64
C GLY A 187 -10.29 8.09 -17.61
N LEU A 188 -10.37 6.96 -16.88
CA LEU A 188 -11.37 6.72 -15.85
C LEU A 188 -11.23 7.71 -14.69
N CYS A 189 -10.01 7.99 -14.23
CA CYS A 189 -9.73 8.96 -13.18
C CYS A 189 -10.14 10.39 -13.56
N ARG A 190 -10.06 10.73 -14.85
CA ARG A 190 -10.43 12.06 -15.37
C ARG A 190 -11.94 12.20 -15.60
N SER A 191 -12.66 11.10 -15.80
CA SER A 191 -14.08 11.12 -16.18
C SER A 191 -15.07 10.71 -15.09
N ALA A 192 -14.60 10.04 -14.02
CA ALA A 192 -15.45 9.48 -12.98
C ALA A 192 -15.08 10.01 -11.59
N GLY A 193 -16.04 9.96 -10.66
CA GLY A 193 -15.81 10.34 -9.26
C GLY A 193 -15.01 9.27 -8.50
N ALA A 194 -14.32 9.69 -7.44
CA ALA A 194 -13.47 8.83 -6.60
C ALA A 194 -14.15 7.51 -6.20
N ALA A 195 -15.40 7.56 -5.74
CA ALA A 195 -16.15 6.38 -5.34
C ALA A 195 -16.35 5.38 -6.50
N GLU A 196 -16.72 5.86 -7.69
CA GLU A 196 -16.95 5.01 -8.87
C GLU A 196 -15.67 4.31 -9.33
N VAL A 197 -14.55 5.04 -9.36
CA VAL A 197 -13.24 4.46 -9.72
C VAL A 197 -12.84 3.41 -8.70
N MET A 198 -13.05 3.69 -7.42
CA MET A 198 -12.64 2.80 -6.35
C MET A 198 -13.51 1.54 -6.24
N GLU A 199 -14.79 1.57 -6.57
CA GLU A 199 -15.61 0.33 -6.61
C GLU A 199 -15.01 -0.75 -7.53
N LEU A 200 -14.41 -0.33 -8.65
CA LEU A 200 -13.71 -1.25 -9.56
C LEU A 200 -12.40 -1.73 -8.92
N LEU A 201 -11.61 -0.80 -8.39
CA LEU A 201 -10.30 -1.12 -7.79
C LEU A 201 -10.42 -1.97 -6.53
N TRP A 202 -11.49 -1.83 -5.75
CA TRP A 202 -11.80 -2.71 -4.62
C TRP A 202 -11.91 -4.16 -5.07
N THR A 203 -12.64 -4.40 -6.14
CA THR A 203 -12.85 -5.76 -6.67
C THR A 203 -11.54 -6.36 -7.19
N TYR A 204 -10.75 -5.60 -7.94
CA TYR A 204 -9.45 -6.07 -8.44
C TYR A 204 -8.38 -6.17 -7.36
N GLY A 205 -8.41 -5.31 -6.35
CA GLY A 205 -7.47 -5.30 -5.22
C GLY A 205 -7.53 -6.57 -4.38
N ILE A 206 -8.71 -7.20 -4.31
CA ILE A 206 -8.94 -8.43 -3.53
C ILE A 206 -8.88 -9.71 -4.38
N ARG A 207 -8.52 -9.59 -5.67
CA ARG A 207 -8.64 -10.69 -6.64
C ARG A 207 -7.73 -11.88 -6.35
N ASP A 208 -6.55 -11.64 -5.78
CA ASP A 208 -5.58 -12.70 -5.54
C ASP A 208 -4.63 -12.38 -4.38
N GLN A 209 -4.17 -13.43 -3.70
CA GLN A 209 -3.24 -13.32 -2.55
C GLN A 209 -1.76 -13.25 -2.97
N GLN A 210 -1.45 -13.15 -4.27
CA GLN A 210 -0.06 -13.21 -4.74
C GLN A 210 0.76 -12.11 -4.07
N ASN A 211 2.00 -12.44 -3.70
CA ASN A 211 2.82 -11.60 -2.83
C ASN A 211 2.09 -11.28 -1.52
N ILE A 212 1.62 -12.31 -0.82
CA ILE A 212 1.13 -12.24 0.56
C ILE A 212 0.04 -11.16 0.78
N GLY A 213 -0.83 -10.96 -0.20
CA GLY A 213 -1.96 -10.02 -0.11
C GLY A 213 -1.61 -8.54 -0.29
N HIS A 214 -0.40 -8.23 -0.78
CA HIS A 214 0.04 -6.84 -0.98
C HIS A 214 -0.85 -6.02 -1.90
N LYS A 215 -1.56 -6.64 -2.86
CA LYS A 215 -2.47 -5.94 -3.77
C LYS A 215 -3.64 -5.30 -3.00
N ALA A 216 -4.26 -6.03 -2.07
CA ALA A 216 -5.33 -5.50 -1.23
C ALA A 216 -4.81 -4.39 -0.31
N ILE A 217 -3.61 -4.59 0.25
CA ILE A 217 -2.93 -3.58 1.09
C ILE A 217 -2.69 -2.31 0.28
N PHE A 218 -2.06 -2.41 -0.89
CA PHE A 218 -1.77 -1.24 -1.70
C PHE A 218 -3.05 -0.51 -2.12
N THR A 219 -4.11 -1.23 -2.48
CA THR A 219 -5.42 -0.63 -2.82
C THR A 219 -5.98 0.19 -1.64
N ALA A 220 -6.02 -0.39 -0.44
CA ALA A 220 -6.54 0.28 0.75
C ALA A 220 -5.67 1.48 1.16
N HIS A 221 -4.35 1.34 1.11
CA HIS A 221 -3.40 2.39 1.49
C HIS A 221 -3.34 3.53 0.46
N SER A 222 -3.53 3.27 -0.84
CA SER A 222 -3.67 4.30 -1.86
C SER A 222 -4.87 5.19 -1.59
N PHE A 223 -6.04 4.59 -1.32
CA PHE A 223 -7.24 5.35 -0.97
C PHE A 223 -7.05 6.19 0.30
N ARG A 224 -6.57 5.57 1.39
CA ARG A 224 -6.34 6.29 2.67
C ARG A 224 -5.35 7.45 2.51
N THR A 225 -4.33 7.27 1.67
CA THR A 225 -3.36 8.34 1.42
C THR A 225 -3.98 9.44 0.58
N LEU A 226 -4.79 9.12 -0.44
CA LEU A 226 -5.52 10.11 -1.24
C LEU A 226 -6.56 10.89 -0.43
N GLU A 227 -7.23 10.27 0.54
CA GLU A 227 -8.10 10.97 1.49
C GLU A 227 -7.32 12.01 2.32
N LEU A 228 -6.06 11.72 2.63
CA LEU A 228 -5.20 12.65 3.37
C LEU A 228 -4.63 13.75 2.47
N ILE A 229 -4.09 13.40 1.30
CA ILE A 229 -3.29 14.31 0.48
C ILE A 229 -4.09 15.01 -0.60
N GLY A 230 -5.27 14.51 -0.96
CA GLY A 230 -6.16 15.06 -1.97
C GLY A 230 -6.29 14.16 -3.21
N TRP A 231 -7.51 14.05 -3.73
CA TRP A 231 -7.85 13.28 -4.93
C TRP A 231 -7.38 13.94 -6.23
N GLU A 232 -7.02 15.22 -6.19
CA GLU A 232 -6.34 15.92 -7.28
C GLU A 232 -4.98 15.29 -7.65
N HIS A 233 -4.45 14.39 -6.80
CA HIS A 233 -3.23 13.62 -7.04
C HIS A 233 -3.49 12.16 -7.47
N ALA A 234 -4.75 11.77 -7.71
CA ALA A 234 -5.13 10.37 -7.88
C ALA A 234 -4.56 9.72 -9.14
N GLU A 235 -4.56 10.39 -10.30
CA GLU A 235 -4.18 9.77 -11.57
C GLU A 235 -2.85 9.00 -11.53
N PRO A 236 -1.69 9.59 -11.17
CA PRO A 236 -0.42 8.86 -11.09
C PRO A 236 -0.44 7.74 -10.03
N VAL A 237 -1.19 7.93 -8.94
CA VAL A 237 -1.33 6.94 -7.87
C VAL A 237 -2.09 5.71 -8.37
N LEU A 238 -3.21 5.92 -9.07
CA LEU A 238 -4.05 4.86 -9.62
C LEU A 238 -3.37 4.13 -10.77
N ARG A 239 -2.59 4.85 -11.59
CA ARG A 239 -1.72 4.24 -12.62
C ARG A 239 -0.70 3.28 -12.00
N SER A 240 0.02 3.73 -10.96
CA SER A 240 0.94 2.86 -10.20
C SER A 240 0.22 1.68 -9.53
N LEU A 241 -0.95 1.91 -8.95
CA LEU A 241 -1.80 0.87 -8.37
C LEU A 241 -2.16 -0.21 -9.38
N VAL A 242 -2.62 0.15 -10.57
CA VAL A 242 -2.99 -0.79 -11.62
C VAL A 242 -1.83 -1.66 -12.07
N PHE A 243 -0.64 -1.10 -12.25
CA PHE A 243 0.55 -1.90 -12.48
C PHE A 243 0.77 -2.92 -11.35
N GLY A 244 0.63 -2.49 -10.08
CA GLY A 244 0.73 -3.39 -8.93
C GLY A 244 -0.32 -4.50 -8.93
N LEU A 245 -1.58 -4.18 -9.22
CA LEU A 245 -2.68 -5.16 -9.26
C LEU A 245 -2.48 -6.23 -10.34
N LEU A 246 -1.87 -5.85 -11.46
CA LEU A 246 -1.58 -6.74 -12.58
C LEU A 246 -0.24 -7.47 -12.46
N ASN A 247 0.52 -7.21 -11.39
CA ASN A 247 1.75 -7.94 -11.08
C ASN A 247 1.52 -9.45 -11.09
N GLY A 248 2.41 -10.18 -11.77
CA GLY A 248 2.44 -11.64 -11.78
C GLY A 248 1.45 -12.32 -12.72
N GLY A 249 0.56 -11.58 -13.38
CA GLY A 249 -0.38 -12.13 -14.36
C GLY A 249 -1.42 -13.08 -13.76
N LYS A 250 -2.16 -13.77 -14.63
CA LYS A 250 -3.15 -14.77 -14.21
C LYS A 250 -2.46 -15.98 -13.59
N SER A 251 -2.81 -16.30 -12.35
CA SER A 251 -2.30 -17.48 -11.64
C SER A 251 -3.33 -18.11 -10.70
N ASP A 252 -3.03 -19.30 -10.19
CA ASP A 252 -3.87 -20.05 -9.26
C ASP A 252 -4.10 -19.33 -7.91
N SER A 253 -3.32 -18.29 -7.60
CA SER A 253 -3.58 -17.39 -6.46
C SER A 253 -4.95 -16.71 -6.52
N ALA A 254 -5.57 -16.62 -7.71
CA ALA A 254 -6.91 -16.10 -7.92
C ALA A 254 -8.02 -17.16 -7.80
N ALA A 255 -7.69 -18.46 -7.66
CA ALA A 255 -8.68 -19.53 -7.59
C ALA A 255 -9.70 -19.36 -6.44
N PRO A 256 -9.33 -18.87 -5.23
CA PRO A 256 -10.30 -18.56 -4.20
C PRO A 256 -11.30 -17.47 -4.64
N PHE A 257 -10.87 -16.49 -5.42
CA PHE A 257 -11.74 -15.41 -5.89
C PHE A 257 -12.78 -15.92 -6.90
N ASP A 258 -12.38 -16.77 -7.84
CA ASP A 258 -13.30 -17.42 -8.77
C ASP A 258 -14.34 -18.29 -8.06
N HIS A 259 -13.92 -19.05 -7.05
CA HIS A 259 -14.84 -19.82 -6.22
C HIS A 259 -15.82 -18.92 -5.45
N ASN A 260 -15.31 -17.86 -4.80
CA ASN A 260 -16.10 -16.99 -3.96
C ASN A 260 -17.12 -16.16 -4.76
N LYS A 261 -16.83 -15.81 -6.02
CA LYS A 261 -17.81 -15.20 -6.94
C LYS A 261 -19.07 -16.05 -7.14
N THR A 262 -18.95 -17.37 -7.09
CA THR A 262 -20.10 -18.27 -7.15
C THR A 262 -20.81 -18.34 -5.80
N LEU A 263 -20.06 -18.35 -4.69
CA LEU A 263 -20.61 -18.47 -3.34
C LEU A 263 -21.44 -17.27 -2.89
N ILE A 264 -21.11 -16.03 -3.31
CA ILE A 264 -21.90 -14.86 -2.91
C ILE A 264 -23.36 -14.95 -3.35
N GLY A 265 -23.66 -15.67 -4.43
CA GLY A 265 -25.04 -15.90 -4.90
C GLY A 265 -25.85 -16.87 -4.02
N GLN A 266 -25.21 -17.53 -3.05
CA GLN A 266 -25.84 -18.44 -2.09
C GLN A 266 -26.13 -17.76 -0.75
N VAL A 267 -25.73 -16.50 -0.60
CA VAL A 267 -25.97 -15.70 0.59
C VAL A 267 -27.38 -15.13 0.52
N ARG A 268 -28.12 -15.18 1.64
CA ARG A 268 -29.48 -14.64 1.71
C ARG A 268 -29.51 -13.14 1.38
N PRO A 269 -30.61 -12.61 0.80
CA PRO A 269 -30.66 -11.23 0.34
C PRO A 269 -30.48 -10.17 1.44
N ASP A 270 -30.96 -10.44 2.65
CA ASP A 270 -30.91 -9.54 3.81
C ASP A 270 -29.69 -9.78 4.71
N TRP A 271 -28.58 -10.30 4.16
CA TRP A 271 -27.35 -10.64 4.90
C TRP A 271 -26.79 -9.47 5.74
N ALA A 272 -26.99 -8.23 5.28
CA ALA A 272 -26.56 -7.03 5.97
C ALA A 272 -27.30 -6.83 7.31
N VAL A 273 -28.49 -7.40 7.44
CA VAL A 273 -29.27 -7.46 8.68
C VAL A 273 -28.97 -8.81 9.34
N GLY A 274 -28.05 -8.80 10.30
CA GLY A 274 -27.71 -9.99 11.09
C GLY A 274 -27.61 -9.67 12.58
N LYS A 275 -27.67 -10.71 13.41
CA LYS A 275 -27.54 -10.61 14.86
C LYS A 275 -26.10 -10.89 15.26
N PRO A 276 -25.45 -10.01 16.05
CA PRO A 276 -24.17 -10.32 16.67
C PRO A 276 -24.26 -11.60 17.51
N ASP A 277 -23.29 -12.49 17.33
CA ASP A 277 -23.22 -13.77 18.01
C ASP A 277 -21.75 -14.14 18.33
N PRO A 278 -21.30 -13.96 19.58
CA PRO A 278 -19.96 -14.35 20.01
C PRO A 278 -19.67 -15.85 19.89
N SER A 279 -20.69 -16.70 19.94
CA SER A 279 -20.51 -18.14 19.78
C SER A 279 -20.16 -18.49 18.32
N ALA A 280 -20.78 -17.79 17.35
CA ALA A 280 -20.43 -17.89 15.94
C ALA A 280 -18.99 -17.42 15.66
N THR A 281 -18.53 -16.35 16.34
CA THR A 281 -17.14 -15.91 16.27
C THR A 281 -16.18 -17.01 16.71
N THR A 282 -16.43 -17.62 17.87
CA THR A 282 -15.56 -18.66 18.42
C THR A 282 -15.59 -19.94 17.56
N ALA A 283 -16.76 -20.31 17.07
CA ALA A 283 -16.94 -21.46 16.18
C ALA A 283 -16.21 -21.26 14.84
N LEU A 284 -16.37 -20.10 14.20
CA LEU A 284 -15.67 -19.79 12.96
C LEU A 284 -14.15 -19.73 13.17
N LEU A 285 -13.66 -19.15 14.27
CA LEU A 285 -12.24 -19.15 14.59
C LEU A 285 -11.67 -20.57 14.70
N GLN A 286 -12.39 -21.49 15.36
CA GLN A 286 -12.02 -22.91 15.40
C GLN A 286 -11.97 -23.53 13.99
N THR A 287 -12.98 -23.27 13.16
CA THR A 287 -13.00 -23.72 11.76
C THR A 287 -11.78 -23.21 10.99
N LEU A 288 -11.45 -21.92 11.08
CA LEU A 288 -10.33 -21.29 10.37
C LEU A 288 -8.95 -21.88 10.74
N ARG A 289 -8.81 -22.50 11.92
CA ARG A 289 -7.57 -23.20 12.30
C ARG A 289 -7.32 -24.50 11.54
N GLN A 290 -8.35 -25.09 10.94
CA GLN A 290 -8.31 -26.44 10.36
C GLN A 290 -8.79 -26.49 8.90
N ALA A 291 -9.76 -25.66 8.52
CA ALA A 291 -10.39 -25.67 7.21
C ALA A 291 -9.42 -25.36 6.05
N ASN A 292 -9.71 -25.87 4.87
CA ASN A 292 -9.10 -25.39 3.64
C ASN A 292 -9.77 -24.08 3.16
N THR A 293 -9.28 -23.51 2.06
CA THR A 293 -9.74 -22.21 1.53
C THR A 293 -11.22 -22.19 1.14
N LYS A 294 -11.74 -23.30 0.60
CA LYS A 294 -13.14 -23.43 0.15
C LYS A 294 -14.07 -23.60 1.35
N ASP A 295 -13.72 -24.50 2.26
CA ASP A 295 -14.52 -24.79 3.46
C ASP A 295 -14.59 -23.57 4.39
N ALA A 296 -13.51 -22.78 4.47
CA ALA A 296 -13.52 -21.52 5.22
C ALA A 296 -14.52 -20.49 4.66
N ALA A 297 -14.57 -20.31 3.33
CA ALA A 297 -15.55 -19.43 2.71
C ALA A 297 -16.98 -19.96 2.84
N ALA A 298 -17.18 -21.27 2.66
CA ALA A 298 -18.49 -21.91 2.82
C ALA A 298 -19.03 -21.77 4.24
N ALA A 299 -18.18 -21.91 5.27
CA ALA A 299 -18.57 -21.71 6.66
C ALA A 299 -19.05 -20.27 6.94
N VAL A 300 -18.46 -19.27 6.29
CA VAL A 300 -18.94 -17.88 6.39
C VAL A 300 -20.32 -17.74 5.76
N VAL A 301 -20.55 -18.31 4.57
CA VAL A 301 -21.88 -18.31 3.91
C VAL A 301 -22.93 -18.99 4.78
N GLU A 302 -22.60 -20.13 5.39
CA GLU A 302 -23.50 -20.85 6.30
C GLU A 302 -23.92 -19.98 7.49
N GLN A 303 -22.97 -19.32 8.15
CA GLN A 303 -23.26 -18.43 9.29
C GLN A 303 -24.07 -17.21 8.86
N LEU A 304 -23.70 -16.60 7.73
CA LEU A 304 -24.47 -15.52 7.14
C LEU A 304 -25.90 -15.97 6.91
N ASN A 305 -26.16 -17.16 6.37
CA ASN A 305 -27.52 -17.65 6.13
C ASN A 305 -28.30 -17.99 7.42
N LYS A 306 -27.62 -18.37 8.51
CA LYS A 306 -28.25 -18.67 9.81
C LYS A 306 -28.75 -17.46 10.60
N GLY A 307 -28.34 -16.25 10.24
CA GLY A 307 -28.76 -15.03 10.94
C GLY A 307 -27.61 -14.20 11.48
N VAL A 308 -26.39 -14.72 11.41
CA VAL A 308 -25.23 -14.10 12.07
C VAL A 308 -24.81 -12.84 11.35
N SER A 309 -24.54 -11.78 12.11
CA SER A 309 -24.02 -10.53 11.57
C SER A 309 -22.62 -10.72 10.99
N ALA A 310 -22.32 -10.02 9.90
CA ALA A 310 -20.97 -10.01 9.31
C ALA A 310 -19.89 -9.54 10.30
N SER A 311 -20.23 -8.69 11.31
CA SER A 311 -19.27 -8.25 12.33
C SER A 311 -18.71 -9.41 13.15
N SER A 312 -19.56 -10.36 13.59
CA SER A 312 -19.10 -11.55 14.33
C SER A 312 -18.17 -12.44 13.50
N LEU A 313 -18.37 -12.46 12.17
CA LEU A 313 -17.51 -13.23 11.25
C LEU A 313 -16.18 -12.52 11.00
N TRP A 314 -16.20 -11.20 10.87
CA TRP A 314 -14.99 -10.38 10.81
C TRP A 314 -14.15 -10.48 12.08
N ASP A 315 -14.77 -10.49 13.26
CA ASP A 315 -14.06 -10.71 14.53
C ASP A 315 -13.27 -12.02 14.49
N ALA A 316 -13.88 -13.12 14.01
CA ALA A 316 -13.20 -14.41 13.91
C ALA A 316 -12.01 -14.36 12.95
N ILE A 317 -12.17 -13.71 11.79
CA ILE A 317 -11.13 -13.60 10.76
C ILE A 317 -9.95 -12.74 11.24
N LEU A 318 -10.25 -11.59 11.86
CA LEU A 318 -9.23 -10.68 12.40
C LEU A 318 -8.49 -11.33 13.59
N LEU A 319 -9.21 -12.05 14.46
CA LEU A 319 -8.61 -12.86 15.52
C LEU A 319 -7.73 -13.97 14.94
N ALA A 320 -8.16 -14.66 13.89
CA ALA A 320 -7.36 -15.72 13.25
C ALA A 320 -6.05 -15.15 12.66
N GLY A 321 -6.11 -14.01 11.98
CA GLY A 321 -4.90 -13.34 11.46
C GLY A 321 -3.95 -12.90 12.57
N SER A 322 -4.49 -12.34 13.67
CA SER A 322 -3.71 -11.90 14.83
C SER A 322 -3.09 -13.09 15.59
N GLU A 323 -3.84 -14.18 15.74
CA GLU A 323 -3.38 -15.41 16.37
C GLU A 323 -2.16 -16.00 15.64
N LEU A 324 -2.15 -15.96 14.29
CA LEU A 324 -1.00 -16.40 13.51
C LEU A 324 0.26 -15.58 13.82
N LEU A 325 0.12 -14.26 13.90
CA LEU A 325 1.23 -13.35 14.23
C LEU A 325 1.75 -13.60 15.66
N MET A 326 0.85 -13.74 16.63
CA MET A 326 1.22 -14.00 18.02
C MET A 326 1.92 -15.35 18.20
N ARG A 327 1.51 -16.37 17.45
CA ARG A 327 2.13 -17.72 17.50
C ARG A 327 3.51 -17.76 16.85
N LYS A 328 3.71 -17.01 15.76
CA LYS A 328 4.99 -16.95 15.04
C LYS A 328 5.16 -15.57 14.44
N ALA A 329 6.03 -14.75 15.02
CA ALA A 329 6.38 -13.46 14.45
C ALA A 329 7.23 -13.64 13.19
N ALA A 330 6.61 -13.46 12.01
CA ALA A 330 7.27 -13.64 10.71
C ALA A 330 6.58 -12.79 9.64
N ILE A 331 7.24 -12.61 8.49
CA ILE A 331 6.69 -11.79 7.38
C ILE A 331 5.33 -12.32 6.92
N VAL A 332 5.16 -13.64 6.76
CA VAL A 332 3.89 -14.23 6.28
C VAL A 332 2.75 -14.00 7.27
N THR A 333 3.00 -14.16 8.57
CA THR A 333 1.98 -14.01 9.62
C THR A 333 1.67 -12.55 9.93
N LEU A 334 2.64 -11.64 9.78
CA LEU A 334 2.40 -10.20 9.77
C LEU A 334 1.40 -9.83 8.66
N HIS A 335 1.60 -10.41 7.47
CA HIS A 335 0.73 -10.16 6.33
C HIS A 335 -0.66 -10.76 6.46
N ALA A 336 -0.83 -11.82 7.27
CA ALA A 336 -2.17 -12.26 7.65
C ALA A 336 -2.96 -11.14 8.32
N THR A 337 -2.32 -10.35 9.20
CA THR A 337 -2.98 -9.24 9.89
C THR A 337 -3.23 -8.06 8.95
N THR A 338 -2.22 -7.62 8.20
CA THR A 338 -2.34 -6.43 7.33
C THR A 338 -3.25 -6.66 6.12
N ALA A 339 -3.23 -7.85 5.51
CA ALA A 339 -4.13 -8.19 4.42
C ALA A 339 -5.58 -8.33 4.90
N CYS A 340 -5.82 -9.00 6.05
CA CYS A 340 -7.18 -9.07 6.62
C CYS A 340 -7.71 -7.68 6.99
N ASN A 341 -6.87 -6.80 7.54
CA ASN A 341 -7.26 -5.41 7.79
C ASN A 341 -7.67 -4.68 6.49
N SER A 342 -6.92 -4.91 5.40
CA SER A 342 -7.18 -4.26 4.12
C SER A 342 -8.46 -4.80 3.45
N LEU A 343 -8.72 -6.11 3.56
CA LEU A 343 -9.98 -6.71 3.12
C LEU A 343 -11.17 -6.21 3.93
N PHE A 344 -11.01 -6.08 5.26
CA PHE A 344 -12.04 -5.49 6.12
C PHE A 344 -12.27 -4.01 5.80
N TYR A 345 -11.22 -3.27 5.45
CA TYR A 345 -11.35 -1.89 5.00
C TYR A 345 -12.15 -1.81 3.69
N THR A 346 -11.84 -2.66 2.71
CA THR A 346 -12.64 -2.77 1.47
C THR A 346 -14.11 -3.10 1.76
N PHE A 347 -14.39 -4.04 2.67
CA PHE A 347 -15.75 -4.36 3.11
C PHE A 347 -16.52 -3.15 3.65
N ARG A 348 -15.82 -2.26 4.36
CA ARG A 348 -16.44 -1.08 4.98
C ARG A 348 -16.64 0.07 4.01
N GLN A 349 -15.75 0.20 3.02
CA GLN A 349 -15.77 1.33 2.08
C GLN A 349 -16.55 1.06 0.80
N SER A 350 -16.69 -0.20 0.38
CA SER A 350 -17.43 -0.50 -0.84
C SER A 350 -18.93 -0.27 -0.66
N GLY A 351 -19.54 0.40 -1.63
CA GLY A 351 -20.99 0.53 -1.76
C GLY A 351 -21.68 -0.68 -2.42
N SER A 352 -20.90 -1.65 -2.93
CA SER A 352 -21.39 -2.84 -3.62
C SER A 352 -21.48 -4.04 -2.67
N ASP A 353 -22.69 -4.56 -2.44
CA ASP A 353 -22.88 -5.78 -1.64
C ASP A 353 -22.09 -6.98 -2.17
N ALA A 354 -21.94 -7.09 -3.49
CA ALA A 354 -21.12 -8.14 -4.09
C ALA A 354 -19.66 -8.01 -3.68
N THR A 355 -19.09 -6.81 -3.73
CA THR A 355 -17.69 -6.55 -3.34
C THR A 355 -17.48 -6.71 -1.84
N ARG A 356 -18.45 -6.28 -1.03
CA ARG A 356 -18.46 -6.51 0.42
C ARG A 356 -18.44 -8.00 0.74
N LEU A 357 -19.39 -8.78 0.21
CA LEU A 357 -19.42 -10.23 0.41
C LEU A 357 -18.15 -10.91 -0.10
N LEU A 358 -17.66 -10.54 -1.29
CA LEU A 358 -16.40 -11.07 -1.83
C LEU A 358 -15.21 -10.81 -0.91
N SER A 359 -15.08 -9.59 -0.38
CA SER A 359 -13.98 -9.24 0.53
C SER A 359 -14.00 -10.06 1.83
N LEU A 360 -15.19 -10.31 2.38
CA LEU A 360 -15.39 -11.14 3.56
C LEU A 360 -15.04 -12.61 3.28
N LEU A 361 -15.52 -13.18 2.17
CA LEU A 361 -15.20 -14.55 1.79
C LEU A 361 -13.70 -14.70 1.45
N GLN A 362 -13.11 -13.73 0.76
CA GLN A 362 -11.67 -13.71 0.47
C GLN A 362 -10.85 -13.69 1.76
N ALA A 363 -11.25 -12.91 2.77
CA ALA A 363 -10.51 -12.86 4.04
C ALA A 363 -10.53 -14.21 4.78
N ALA A 364 -11.68 -14.90 4.77
CA ALA A 364 -11.78 -16.26 5.31
C ALA A 364 -10.91 -17.26 4.53
N SER A 365 -10.88 -17.19 3.19
CA SER A 365 -9.99 -18.05 2.39
C SER A 365 -8.51 -17.71 2.60
N TRP A 366 -8.14 -16.43 2.64
CA TRP A 366 -6.74 -16.01 2.71
C TRP A 366 -6.11 -16.30 4.06
N VAL A 367 -6.85 -16.20 5.17
CA VAL A 367 -6.29 -16.52 6.49
C VAL A 367 -5.86 -17.98 6.59
N THR A 368 -6.56 -18.92 5.92
CA THR A 368 -6.10 -20.32 5.84
C THR A 368 -4.86 -20.46 4.97
N MET A 369 -4.75 -19.71 3.88
CA MET A 369 -3.54 -19.68 3.04
C MET A 369 -2.32 -19.16 3.81
N PHE A 370 -2.49 -18.09 4.61
CA PHE A 370 -1.43 -17.60 5.49
C PHE A 370 -1.04 -18.61 6.56
N ARG A 371 -2.02 -19.28 7.18
CA ARG A 371 -1.78 -20.36 8.15
C ARG A 371 -0.92 -21.46 7.53
N ASP A 372 -1.26 -21.92 6.34
CA ASP A 372 -0.56 -23.02 5.68
C ASP A 372 0.84 -22.58 5.22
N GLY A 373 0.97 -21.35 4.69
CA GLY A 373 2.27 -20.76 4.36
C GLY A 373 3.17 -20.50 5.57
N ALA A 374 2.60 -20.31 6.77
CA ALA A 374 3.35 -20.18 8.02
C ALA A 374 3.83 -21.53 8.58
N ARG A 375 3.18 -22.65 8.22
CA ARG A 375 3.58 -24.02 8.57
C ARG A 375 4.67 -24.56 7.65
N SER A 376 4.70 -24.12 6.40
CA SER A 376 5.69 -24.56 5.40
C SER A 376 7.04 -23.85 5.48
N ARG A 377 7.20 -22.92 6.44
CA ARG A 377 8.41 -22.16 6.77
C ARG A 377 8.63 -22.27 8.26
#